data_AF-A0A1Y6CG90-F1
#
_entry.id   AF-A0A1Y6CG90-F1
#
_cell.length_a   1.000
_cell.length_b   1.000
_cell.length_c   1.000
_cell.angle_alpha   90.00
_cell.angle_beta   90.00
_cell.angle_gamma   90.00
#
_symmetry.space_group_name_H-M   'P 1'
#
loop_
_entity.id
_entity.type
_entity.pdbx_description
1 polymer ?
#
loop_
_entity_poly.entity_id
_entity_poly.type
_entity_poly.pdbx_seq_one_letter_code
_entity_poly.pdbx_strand_id
1 'polypeptide(L)'
;MKTLAKILMSVSLLAPMTLMPTVVSAQEAADEVNLDEVERAAYNLAYRARLAKDFVESELSGSRGKYYQSKAIRLTRELNALAVYTAEDAAAGAPQEELLADQQEIETLFFQIDSTKRQLARTFRDQKRDIEDVFNDIRTAYYAYKLALTGSL
;
A
#
# COMPACT_ATOMS: atom_id res chain seq x y z
N MET A 1 -25.69 -42.87 -38.14
CA MET A 1 -25.95 -41.46 -37.77
C MET A 1 -27.27 -41.09 -38.45
N LYS A 2 -28.44 -41.36 -37.84
CA LYS A 2 -29.22 -40.45 -36.98
C LYS A 2 -29.23 -39.00 -37.51
N THR A 3 -30.31 -38.27 -37.78
CA THR A 3 -31.76 -38.44 -38.00
C THR A 3 -32.30 -36.99 -38.09
N LEU A 4 -33.29 -36.74 -38.96
CA LEU A 4 -34.33 -35.68 -38.89
C LEU A 4 -33.87 -34.19 -38.87
N ALA A 5 -34.22 -33.32 -39.82
CA ALA A 5 -35.52 -32.94 -40.38
C ALA A 5 -36.46 -32.21 -39.38
N LYS A 6 -36.88 -31.01 -39.82
CA LYS A 6 -37.98 -30.15 -39.33
C LYS A 6 -37.76 -29.44 -37.99
N ILE A 7 -37.86 -28.11 -38.02
CA ILE A 7 -38.95 -27.41 -37.33
C ILE A 7 -39.30 -26.16 -38.16
N LEU A 8 -40.56 -26.17 -38.62
CA LEU A 8 -41.27 -25.08 -39.26
C LEU A 8 -41.75 -24.07 -38.21
N MET A 9 -41.84 -22.81 -38.64
CA MET A 9 -42.76 -21.74 -38.25
C MET A 9 -43.75 -21.96 -37.08
N SER A 10 -43.88 -20.95 -36.22
CA SER A 10 -45.11 -20.15 -35.92
C SER A 10 -45.01 -19.57 -34.49
N VAL A 11 -44.81 -18.25 -34.34
CA VAL A 11 -45.82 -17.18 -34.06
C VAL A 11 -46.56 -17.35 -32.72
N SER A 12 -46.61 -16.24 -31.97
CA SER A 12 -47.45 -15.91 -30.78
C SER A 12 -46.62 -15.85 -29.48
N LEU A 13 -46.61 -14.82 -28.63
CA LEU A 13 -47.57 -13.74 -28.34
C LEU A 13 -46.84 -12.49 -27.79
N LEU A 14 -47.56 -11.37 -27.86
CA LEU A 14 -47.32 -10.10 -27.18
C LEU A 14 -46.78 -10.20 -25.75
N ALA A 15 -45.69 -9.49 -25.47
CA ALA A 15 -45.54 -8.61 -24.31
C ALA A 15 -44.38 -7.64 -24.58
N PRO A 16 -44.56 -6.30 -24.54
CA PRO A 16 -43.43 -5.39 -24.50
C PRO A 16 -42.95 -5.33 -23.04
N MET A 17 -42.06 -6.25 -22.65
CA MET A 17 -41.23 -5.96 -21.48
C MET A 17 -40.13 -5.03 -21.97
N THR A 18 -40.28 -3.74 -21.68
CA THR A 18 -39.20 -2.77 -21.70
C THR A 18 -38.13 -3.25 -20.74
N LEU A 19 -37.21 -4.08 -21.22
CA LEU A 19 -35.89 -4.21 -20.62
C LEU A 19 -35.23 -2.85 -20.80
N MET A 20 -35.34 -1.99 -19.79
CA MET A 20 -34.35 -0.93 -19.64
C MET A 20 -33.01 -1.64 -19.53
N PRO A 21 -32.05 -1.40 -20.45
CA PRO A 21 -30.68 -1.69 -20.12
C PRO A 21 -30.35 -0.69 -19.01
N THR A 22 -30.23 -1.16 -17.77
CA THR A 22 -29.33 -0.49 -16.83
C THR A 22 -27.96 -0.54 -17.49
N VAL A 23 -27.68 0.49 -18.28
CA VAL A 23 -26.33 0.93 -18.57
C VAL A 23 -25.81 1.42 -17.21
N VAL A 24 -25.44 0.47 -16.36
CA VAL A 24 -24.38 0.74 -15.38
C VAL A 24 -23.22 1.07 -16.29
N SER A 25 -22.98 2.37 -16.44
CA SER A 25 -21.86 2.84 -17.23
C SER A 25 -20.64 2.13 -16.66
N ALA A 26 -19.80 1.56 -17.52
CA ALA A 26 -18.48 1.06 -17.12
C ALA A 26 -17.55 2.17 -16.58
N GLN A 27 -18.11 3.36 -16.31
CA GLN A 27 -17.51 4.54 -15.71
C GLN A 27 -17.65 4.57 -14.18
N GLU A 28 -18.54 3.76 -13.58
CA GLU A 28 -18.72 3.63 -12.11
C GLU A 28 -17.96 2.43 -11.51
N ALA A 29 -16.91 1.98 -12.17
CA ALA A 29 -15.88 1.11 -11.60
C ALA A 29 -14.52 1.82 -11.63
N ALA A 30 -14.51 3.14 -11.47
CA ALA A 30 -13.35 3.80 -10.92
C ALA A 30 -13.27 3.34 -9.47
N ASP A 31 -12.21 2.63 -9.09
CA ASP A 31 -11.94 2.26 -7.70
C ASP A 31 -11.95 3.55 -6.86
N GLU A 32 -13.07 3.84 -6.20
CA GLU A 32 -13.12 4.90 -5.21
C GLU A 32 -12.14 4.54 -4.10
N VAL A 33 -11.21 5.44 -3.79
CA VAL A 33 -10.24 5.25 -2.72
C VAL A 33 -11.00 4.99 -1.42
N ASN A 34 -10.79 3.80 -0.85
CA ASN A 34 -11.39 3.44 0.42
C ASN A 34 -10.56 4.06 1.55
N LEU A 35 -11.01 5.21 2.08
CA LEU A 35 -10.29 5.94 3.12
C LEU A 35 -10.06 5.10 4.39
N ASP A 36 -10.97 4.19 4.74
CA ASP A 36 -10.77 3.25 5.87
C ASP A 36 -9.59 2.29 5.61
N GLU A 37 -9.38 1.90 4.35
CA GLU A 37 -8.28 1.04 3.96
C GLU A 37 -6.96 1.82 3.94
N VAL A 38 -6.99 3.07 3.45
CA VAL A 38 -5.83 3.99 3.48
C VAL A 38 -5.39 4.22 4.92
N GLU A 39 -6.31 4.59 5.81
CA GLU A 39 -6.04 4.81 7.24
C GLU A 39 -5.39 3.57 7.86
N ARG A 40 -5.99 2.39 7.66
CA ARG A 40 -5.47 1.14 8.21
C ARG A 40 -4.07 0.81 7.69
N ALA A 41 -3.84 1.00 6.40
CA ALA A 41 -2.56 0.71 5.77
C ALA A 41 -1.48 1.70 6.22
N ALA A 42 -1.83 2.99 6.37
CA ALA A 42 -0.96 4.03 6.86
C ALA A 42 -0.54 3.78 8.33
N TYR A 43 -1.48 3.43 9.22
CA TYR A 43 -1.13 3.02 10.59
C TYR A 43 -0.27 1.74 10.63
N ASN A 44 -0.49 0.78 9.73
CA ASN A 44 0.35 -0.40 9.64
C ASN A 44 1.80 -0.03 9.25
N LEU A 45 1.96 0.83 8.23
CA LEU A 45 3.25 1.36 7.80
C LEU A 45 3.95 2.09 8.94
N ALA A 46 3.23 2.95 9.65
CA ALA A 46 3.73 3.64 10.83
C ALA A 46 4.24 2.66 11.89
N TYR A 47 3.46 1.62 12.21
CA TYR A 47 3.85 0.62 13.19
C TYR A 47 5.13 -0.11 12.78
N ARG A 48 5.26 -0.54 11.51
CA ARG A 48 6.48 -1.20 11.01
C ARG A 48 7.69 -0.27 11.02
N ALA A 49 7.51 1.00 10.66
CA ALA A 49 8.55 2.01 10.73
C ALA A 49 9.06 2.20 12.17
N ARG A 50 8.15 2.25 13.15
CA ARG A 50 8.51 2.32 14.58
C ARG A 50 9.29 1.09 15.02
N LEU A 51 8.85 -0.13 14.68
CA LEU A 51 9.58 -1.34 15.04
C LEU A 51 11.01 -1.35 14.48
N ALA A 52 11.20 -0.88 13.24
CA ALA A 52 12.53 -0.78 12.66
C ALA A 52 13.43 0.23 13.37
N LYS A 53 12.87 1.39 13.75
CA LYS A 53 13.58 2.37 14.59
C LYS A 53 14.04 1.72 15.90
N ASP A 54 13.11 1.09 16.60
CA ASP A 54 13.36 0.51 17.93
C ASP A 54 14.40 -0.63 17.85
N PHE A 55 14.36 -1.44 16.78
CA PHE A 55 15.40 -2.42 16.46
C PHE A 55 16.77 -1.76 16.26
N VAL A 56 16.86 -0.68 15.49
CA VAL A 56 18.15 0.00 15.25
C VAL A 56 18.71 0.61 16.55
N GLU A 57 17.85 1.15 17.42
CA GLU A 57 18.25 1.74 18.71
C GLU A 57 18.77 0.69 19.70
N SER A 58 18.14 -0.48 19.74
CA SER A 58 18.44 -1.54 20.70
C SER A 58 19.55 -2.47 20.21
N GLU A 59 19.33 -3.10 19.05
CA GLU A 59 20.10 -4.26 18.59
C GLU A 59 21.38 -3.88 17.85
N LEU A 60 21.44 -2.68 17.28
CA LEU A 60 22.61 -2.23 16.51
C LEU A 60 23.55 -1.34 17.34
N SER A 61 23.25 -1.01 18.59
CA SER A 61 24.02 -0.04 19.37
C SER A 61 25.55 -0.36 19.43
N GLY A 62 26.40 0.56 18.93
CA GLY A 62 27.85 0.36 18.85
C GLY A 62 28.61 1.47 18.11
N SER A 63 29.96 1.50 18.22
CA SER A 63 30.79 2.52 17.54
C SER A 63 30.97 2.29 16.03
N ARG A 64 30.75 1.06 15.55
CA ARG A 64 30.66 0.75 14.12
C ARG A 64 29.32 1.25 13.60
N GLY A 65 29.30 1.91 12.45
CA GLY A 65 28.05 2.22 11.75
C GLY A 65 27.16 3.34 12.31
N LYS A 66 27.61 4.12 13.30
CA LYS A 66 26.81 5.22 13.90
C LYS A 66 26.13 6.13 12.88
N TYR A 67 26.82 6.50 11.80
CA TYR A 67 26.24 7.33 10.74
C TYR A 67 24.98 6.70 10.13
N TYR A 68 25.05 5.42 9.74
CA TYR A 68 23.92 4.73 9.12
C TYR A 68 22.82 4.39 10.12
N GLN A 69 23.17 4.15 11.39
CA GLN A 69 22.19 3.97 12.46
C GLN A 69 21.39 5.24 12.73
N SER A 70 22.07 6.36 12.99
CA SER A 70 21.39 7.64 13.22
C SER A 70 20.55 8.03 12.01
N LYS A 71 21.04 7.78 10.80
CA LYS A 71 20.26 7.99 9.57
C LYS A 71 19.02 7.09 9.53
N ALA A 72 19.15 5.80 9.82
CA ALA A 72 18.02 4.88 9.83
C ALA A 72 16.97 5.30 10.86
N ILE A 73 17.38 5.54 12.12
CA ILE A 73 16.50 6.01 13.21
C ILE A 73 15.72 7.24 12.79
N ARG A 74 16.42 8.24 12.23
CA ARG A 74 15.80 9.48 11.78
C ARG A 74 14.76 9.23 10.70
N LEU A 75 15.14 8.49 9.64
CA LEU A 75 14.24 8.21 8.52
C LEU A 75 13.03 7.37 8.93
N THR A 76 13.22 6.35 9.77
CA THR A 76 12.11 5.51 10.25
C THR A 76 11.18 6.28 11.18
N ARG A 77 11.69 7.25 11.93
CA ARG A 77 10.88 8.16 12.74
C ARG A 77 10.09 9.13 11.85
N GLU A 78 10.73 9.71 10.84
CA GLU A 78 10.08 10.59 9.85
C GLU A 78 8.97 9.83 9.12
N LEU A 79 9.24 8.60 8.64
CA LEU A 79 8.23 7.75 8.00
C LEU A 79 7.08 7.40 8.95
N ASN A 80 7.38 7.07 10.20
CA ASN A 80 6.35 6.80 11.20
C ASN A 80 5.44 8.02 11.42
N ALA A 81 6.02 9.20 11.61
CA ALA A 81 5.26 10.42 11.86
C ALA A 81 4.38 10.79 10.65
N LEU A 82 4.93 10.75 9.44
CA LEU A 82 4.18 11.06 8.23
C LEU A 82 3.07 10.05 7.98
N ALA A 83 3.33 8.74 8.11
CA ALA A 83 2.30 7.73 7.93
C ALA A 83 1.18 7.82 8.99
N VAL A 84 1.47 8.27 10.21
CA VAL A 84 0.41 8.57 11.21
C VAL A 84 -0.39 9.80 10.80
N TYR A 85 0.29 10.86 10.39
CA TYR A 85 -0.36 12.09 9.92
C TYR A 85 -1.31 11.80 8.74
N THR A 86 -0.85 11.05 7.74
CA THR A 86 -1.68 10.66 6.60
C THR A 86 -2.85 9.77 7.00
N ALA A 87 -2.70 8.92 8.03
CA ALA A 87 -3.80 8.12 8.55
C ALA A 87 -4.87 9.02 9.21
N GLU A 88 -4.45 10.02 9.98
CA GLU A 88 -5.33 11.00 10.61
C GLU A 88 -6.07 11.85 9.57
N ASP A 89 -5.39 12.29 8.51
CA ASP A 89 -5.98 13.01 7.39
C ASP A 89 -6.98 12.15 6.61
N ALA A 90 -6.64 10.88 6.32
CA ALA A 90 -7.56 9.95 5.68
C ALA A 90 -8.83 9.72 6.52
N ALA A 91 -8.68 9.52 7.84
CA ALA A 91 -9.80 9.38 8.78
C ALA A 91 -10.67 10.65 8.87
N ALA A 92 -10.07 11.82 8.66
CA ALA A 92 -10.77 13.11 8.61
C ALA A 92 -11.47 13.38 7.26
N GLY A 93 -11.28 12.52 6.26
CA GLY A 93 -11.85 12.71 4.93
C GLY A 93 -11.07 13.72 4.08
N ALA A 94 -9.76 13.82 4.27
CA ALA A 94 -8.90 14.66 3.44
C ALA A 94 -9.04 14.32 1.95
N PRO A 95 -8.96 15.32 1.06
CA PRO A 95 -9.06 15.11 -0.38
C PRO A 95 -7.91 14.23 -0.88
N GLN A 96 -8.18 13.46 -1.93
CA GLN A 96 -7.23 12.49 -2.48
C GLN A 96 -5.92 13.15 -2.92
N GLU A 97 -5.94 14.39 -3.43
CA GLU A 97 -4.71 15.08 -3.84
C GLU A 97 -3.76 15.36 -2.67
N GLU A 98 -4.28 15.62 -1.47
CA GLU A 98 -3.48 15.83 -0.25
C GLU A 98 -2.82 14.52 0.18
N LEU A 99 -3.59 13.42 0.21
CA LEU A 99 -3.06 12.09 0.52
C LEU A 99 -2.03 11.61 -0.52
N LEU A 100 -2.19 11.98 -1.78
CA LEU A 100 -1.22 11.69 -2.84
C LEU A 100 0.08 12.49 -2.69
N ALA A 101 0.03 13.72 -2.14
CA ALA A 101 1.23 14.46 -1.82
C ALA A 101 2.04 13.76 -0.71
N ASP A 102 1.36 13.33 0.35
CA ASP A 102 1.95 12.53 1.42
C ASP A 102 2.57 11.22 0.88
N GLN A 103 1.91 10.55 -0.06
CA GLN A 103 2.43 9.34 -0.70
C GLN A 103 3.78 9.55 -1.40
N GLN A 104 3.99 10.70 -2.05
CA GLN A 104 5.26 11.00 -2.71
C GLN A 104 6.40 11.20 -1.69
N GLU A 105 6.10 11.84 -0.56
CA GLU A 105 7.08 12.00 0.52
C GLU A 105 7.37 10.67 1.23
N ILE A 106 6.34 9.86 1.48
CA ILE A 106 6.47 8.48 1.99
C ILE A 106 7.33 7.63 1.05
N GLU A 107 7.11 7.71 -0.28
CA GLU A 107 7.91 6.99 -1.27
C GLU A 107 9.38 7.42 -1.25
N THR A 108 9.64 8.72 -1.09
CA THR A 108 11.00 9.25 -0.93
C THR A 108 11.67 8.72 0.33
N LEU A 109 10.99 8.76 1.48
CA LEU A 109 11.50 8.21 2.74
C LEU A 109 11.76 6.71 2.63
N PHE A 110 10.84 5.98 2.01
CA PHE A 110 10.97 4.55 1.76
C PHE A 110 12.23 4.20 0.95
N PHE A 111 12.51 4.92 -0.14
CA PHE A 111 13.74 4.69 -0.91
C PHE A 111 15.01 5.01 -0.12
N GLN A 112 15.00 6.07 0.67
CA GLN A 112 16.13 6.42 1.54
C GLN A 112 16.35 5.35 2.62
N ILE A 113 15.27 4.78 3.16
CA ILE A 113 15.29 3.67 4.10
C ILE A 113 15.86 2.41 3.44
N ASP A 114 15.40 2.01 2.24
CA ASP A 114 15.92 0.80 1.57
C ASP A 114 17.42 0.91 1.25
N SER A 115 17.86 2.11 0.84
CA SER A 115 19.29 2.40 0.66
C SER A 115 20.07 2.29 1.98
N THR A 116 19.54 2.85 3.07
CA THR A 116 20.16 2.81 4.39
C THR A 116 20.21 1.39 4.95
N LYS A 117 19.14 0.61 4.79
CA LYS A 117 19.07 -0.82 5.13
C LYS A 117 20.21 -1.60 4.48
N ARG A 118 20.47 -1.40 3.18
CA ARG A 118 21.57 -2.08 2.47
C ARG A 118 22.94 -1.73 3.08
N GLN A 119 23.15 -0.49 3.51
CA GLN A 119 24.39 -0.07 4.18
C GLN A 119 24.50 -0.67 5.59
N LEU A 120 23.41 -0.74 6.34
CA LEU A 120 23.36 -1.39 7.64
C LEU A 120 23.67 -2.88 7.52
N ALA A 121 23.02 -3.61 6.62
CA ALA A 121 23.28 -5.03 6.36
C ALA A 121 24.74 -5.33 5.98
N ARG A 122 25.41 -4.41 5.28
CA ARG A 122 26.85 -4.51 4.96
C ARG A 122 27.73 -4.23 6.18
N THR A 123 27.31 -3.30 7.04
CA THR A 123 28.06 -2.91 8.25
C THR A 123 27.93 -3.96 9.36
N PHE A 124 26.73 -4.49 9.55
CA PHE A 124 26.33 -5.46 10.57
C PHE A 124 26.06 -6.81 9.90
N ARG A 125 27.09 -7.38 9.26
CA ARG A 125 26.95 -8.63 8.49
C ARG A 125 26.35 -9.79 9.30
N ASP A 126 26.70 -9.89 10.57
CA ASP A 126 26.24 -10.96 11.45
C ASP A 126 24.74 -10.83 11.79
N GLN A 127 24.17 -9.62 11.67
CA GLN A 127 22.74 -9.33 11.86
C GLN A 127 22.03 -9.02 10.54
N LYS A 128 22.66 -9.35 9.40
CA LYS A 128 22.14 -9.00 8.06
C LYS A 128 20.70 -9.50 7.86
N ARG A 129 20.42 -10.73 8.28
CA ARG A 129 19.10 -11.33 8.12
C ARG A 129 18.04 -10.56 8.93
N ASP A 130 18.33 -10.25 10.19
CA ASP A 130 17.39 -9.52 11.06
C ASP A 130 17.12 -8.11 10.51
N ILE A 131 18.16 -7.44 10.02
CA ILE A 131 18.03 -6.14 9.33
C ILE A 131 17.17 -6.28 8.07
N GLU A 132 17.41 -7.31 7.25
CA GLU A 132 16.61 -7.53 6.05
C GLU A 132 15.15 -7.79 6.41
N ASP A 133 14.88 -8.65 7.39
CA ASP A 133 13.53 -9.03 7.80
C ASP A 133 12.75 -7.82 8.35
N VAL A 134 13.32 -7.07 9.30
CA VAL A 134 12.68 -5.88 9.90
C VAL A 134 12.37 -4.79 8.86
N PHE A 135 13.28 -4.54 7.91
CA PHE A 135 13.06 -3.52 6.88
C PHE A 135 12.28 -4.05 5.66
N ASN A 136 12.18 -5.37 5.47
CA ASN A 136 11.24 -5.97 4.50
C ASN A 136 9.80 -5.78 4.96
N ASP A 137 9.52 -5.83 6.26
CA ASP A 137 8.20 -5.53 6.80
C ASP A 137 7.73 -4.11 6.46
N ILE A 138 8.64 -3.12 6.51
CA ILE A 138 8.33 -1.75 6.04
C ILE A 138 7.96 -1.77 4.56
N ARG A 139 8.70 -2.51 3.72
CA ARG A 139 8.41 -2.59 2.28
C ARG A 139 7.01 -3.15 2.02
N THR A 140 6.66 -4.24 2.70
CA THR A 140 5.34 -4.85 2.58
C THR A 140 4.25 -3.86 2.97
N ALA A 141 4.41 -3.17 4.11
CA ALA A 141 3.44 -2.18 4.56
C ALA A 141 3.36 -0.95 3.63
N TYR A 142 4.49 -0.52 3.07
CA TYR A 142 4.52 0.58 2.09
C TYR A 142 3.73 0.24 0.84
N TYR A 143 3.90 -0.95 0.27
CA TYR A 143 3.13 -1.35 -0.91
C TYR A 143 1.65 -1.56 -0.61
N ALA A 144 1.30 -2.05 0.59
CA ALA A 144 -0.09 -2.11 1.03
C ALA A 144 -0.71 -0.71 1.12
N TYR A 145 0.02 0.26 1.71
CA TYR A 145 -0.41 1.66 1.76
C TYR A 145 -0.57 2.26 0.36
N LYS A 146 0.43 2.07 -0.52
CA LYS A 146 0.37 2.56 -1.89
C LYS A 146 -0.85 2.01 -2.62
N LEU A 147 -1.06 0.69 -2.53
CA LEU A 147 -2.21 0.03 -3.13
C LEU A 147 -3.54 0.57 -2.60
N ALA A 148 -3.67 0.74 -1.28
CA ALA A 148 -4.87 1.28 -0.66
C ALA A 148 -5.19 2.70 -1.17
N LEU A 149 -4.16 3.50 -1.44
CA LEU A 149 -4.33 4.89 -1.87
C LEU A 149 -4.55 5.06 -3.38
N THR A 150 -3.92 4.22 -4.22
CA THR A 150 -3.94 4.38 -5.68
C THR A 150 -4.76 3.32 -6.41
N GLY A 151 -5.23 2.28 -5.73
CA GLY A 151 -5.90 1.14 -6.34
C GLY A 151 -5.02 0.32 -7.31
N SER A 152 -3.71 0.59 -7.38
CA SER A 152 -2.82 -0.02 -8.39
C SER A 152 -1.40 -0.26 -7.86
N LEU A 153 -0.80 -1.40 -8.26
CA LEU A 153 0.59 -1.80 -7.98
C LEU A 153 1.55 -1.35 -9.08
#